data_AF-A0A8T7ES04-F1
#
_entry.id   AF-A0A8T7ES04-F1
#
_cell.length_a   1.000
_cell.length_b   1.000
_cell.length_c   1.000
_cell.angle_alpha   90.00
_cell.angle_beta   90.00
_cell.angle_gamma   90.00
#
_symmetry.space_group_name_H-M   'P 1'
#
loop_
_entity.id
_entity.type
_entity.pdbx_description
1 polymer ?
#
loop_
_entity_poly.entity_id
_entity_poly.type
_entity_poly.pdbx_seq_one_letter_code
_entity_poly.pdbx_strand_id
1 'polypeptide(L)'
;MSGGISQWTRVRGYWRIEDGAYHGSGVGLCESYTGDPNWTDYTLRVQLHAGAGRSAWRAGACRRRAPQLRRVLGLRSDHWAVPEHIKPERITSAPFAWTHGHSYTLTITAKGSTLHAEITDGEQTQRLEWTDDDPLLRGQIGLCAWNNSHTRFTAVSVQPVSK
;
A
#
# COMPACT_ATOMS: atom_id res chain seq x y z
N MET A 1 -0.93 23.65 10.59
CA MET A 1 -1.25 23.32 9.18
C MET A 1 -1.39 21.81 9.07
N SER A 2 -2.55 21.30 8.64
CA SER A 2 -2.79 19.87 8.46
C SER A 2 -2.09 19.37 7.18
N GLY A 3 -1.07 18.50 7.30
CA GLY A 3 -0.25 18.05 6.17
C GLY A 3 -0.88 17.02 5.21
N GLY A 4 -2.21 16.96 5.09
CA GLY A 4 -2.82 16.14 4.03
C GLY A 4 -2.63 16.80 2.66
N ILE A 5 -2.27 16.03 1.63
CA ILE A 5 -2.39 16.48 0.22
C ILE A 5 -3.88 16.52 -0.16
N SER A 6 -4.25 17.41 -1.09
CA SER A 6 -5.63 17.54 -1.59
C SER A 6 -6.23 16.19 -1.99
N GLN A 7 -7.50 15.96 -1.66
CA GLN A 7 -8.26 14.73 -1.92
C GLN A 7 -7.82 13.50 -1.11
N TRP A 8 -6.83 13.61 -0.23
CA TRP A 8 -6.47 12.53 0.68
C TRP A 8 -7.05 12.74 2.08
N THR A 9 -7.64 11.69 2.61
CA THR A 9 -8.14 11.62 3.99
C THR A 9 -7.09 10.92 4.86
N ARG A 10 -6.48 11.67 5.77
CA ARG A 10 -5.60 11.14 6.81
C ARG A 10 -6.42 10.46 7.90
N VAL A 11 -6.04 9.24 8.27
CA VAL A 11 -6.69 8.48 9.36
C VAL A 11 -5.76 8.35 10.57
N ARG A 12 -4.48 7.98 10.36
CA ARG A 12 -3.47 7.81 11.42
C ARG A 12 -2.08 8.18 10.94
N GLY A 13 -1.15 8.40 11.86
CA GLY A 13 0.22 8.80 11.55
C GLY A 13 0.33 10.28 11.18
N TYR A 14 1.54 10.75 10.93
CA TYR A 14 1.86 12.08 10.43
C TYR A 14 2.05 12.01 8.92
N TRP A 15 1.31 12.85 8.21
CA TRP A 15 1.35 12.92 6.75
C TRP A 15 1.64 14.35 6.31
N ARG A 16 2.47 14.51 5.28
CA ARG A 16 2.88 15.82 4.71
C ARG A 16 3.37 15.68 3.27
N ILE A 17 3.27 16.78 2.51
CA ILE A 17 4.03 16.93 1.26
C ILE A 17 5.38 17.55 1.59
N GLU A 18 6.46 16.93 1.15
CA GLU A 18 7.83 17.39 1.33
C GLU A 18 8.65 16.87 0.13
N ASP A 19 9.57 17.68 -0.40
CA ASP A 19 10.45 17.33 -1.54
C ASP A 19 9.72 16.65 -2.72
N GLY A 20 8.54 17.16 -3.10
CA GLY A 20 7.77 16.64 -4.22
C GLY A 20 7.13 15.27 -4.01
N ALA A 21 7.00 14.81 -2.76
CA ALA A 21 6.41 13.52 -2.44
C ALA A 21 5.48 13.57 -1.24
N TYR A 22 4.67 12.52 -1.10
CA TYR A 22 3.78 12.36 0.04
C TYR A 22 4.42 11.45 1.08
N HIS A 23 4.69 12.01 2.26
CA HIS A 23 5.41 11.35 3.33
C HIS A 23 4.44 10.83 4.38
N GLY A 24 4.57 9.56 4.75
CA GLY A 24 3.91 8.96 5.89
C GLY A 24 4.93 8.53 6.94
N SER A 25 4.75 8.97 8.19
CA SER A 25 5.58 8.55 9.32
C SER A 25 4.81 8.59 10.63
N GLY A 26 5.28 7.88 11.66
CA GLY A 26 4.67 7.93 12.99
C GLY A 26 4.73 6.63 13.75
N VAL A 27 4.20 6.64 14.97
CA VAL A 27 4.19 5.47 15.85
C VAL A 27 3.08 4.50 15.42
N GLY A 28 3.44 3.23 15.22
CA GLY A 28 2.49 2.18 14.82
C GLY A 28 2.02 2.32 13.37
N LEU A 29 0.74 2.06 13.13
CA LEU A 29 0.11 2.11 11.81
C LEU A 29 -0.26 3.55 11.42
N CYS A 30 0.30 4.01 10.30
CA CYS A 30 -0.03 5.27 9.65
C CYS A 30 -0.84 5.01 8.39
N GLU A 31 -1.95 5.73 8.19
CA GLU A 31 -2.89 5.46 7.09
C GLU A 31 -3.43 6.76 6.48
N SER A 32 -3.47 6.80 5.15
CA SER A 32 -4.07 7.86 4.35
C SER A 32 -4.78 7.26 3.13
N TYR A 33 -5.96 7.77 2.77
CA TYR A 33 -6.80 7.20 1.71
C TYR A 33 -7.25 8.26 0.69
N THR A 34 -7.54 7.84 -0.53
CA THR A 34 -8.15 8.70 -1.56
C THR A 34 -8.96 7.89 -2.57
N GLY A 35 -9.69 8.56 -3.45
CA GLY A 35 -10.53 7.94 -4.48
C GLY A 35 -11.98 7.73 -4.03
N ASP A 36 -12.72 6.96 -4.83
CA ASP A 36 -14.15 6.71 -4.65
C ASP A 36 -14.39 5.39 -3.89
N PRO A 37 -15.20 5.36 -2.82
CA PRO A 37 -15.59 4.11 -2.16
C PRO A 37 -16.34 3.10 -3.05
N ASN A 38 -16.81 3.51 -4.22
CA ASN A 38 -17.50 2.67 -5.20
C ASN A 38 -16.58 2.13 -6.31
N TRP A 39 -15.29 2.48 -6.33
CA TRP A 39 -14.35 1.84 -7.27
C TRP A 39 -14.32 0.33 -7.07
N THR A 40 -14.50 -0.41 -8.16
CA THR A 40 -14.48 -1.87 -8.18
C THR A 40 -13.12 -2.33 -8.68
N ASP A 41 -12.97 -2.55 -9.99
CA ASP A 41 -11.79 -3.14 -10.59
C ASP A 41 -10.82 -2.06 -11.07
N TYR A 42 -9.64 -2.02 -10.47
CA TYR A 42 -8.65 -0.99 -10.74
C TYR A 42 -7.23 -1.51 -10.54
N THR A 43 -6.29 -0.84 -11.19
CA THR A 43 -4.86 -0.97 -10.95
C THR A 43 -4.34 0.28 -10.27
N LEU A 44 -3.82 0.13 -9.05
CA LEU A 44 -2.99 1.14 -8.38
C LEU A 44 -1.54 0.92 -8.79
N ARG A 45 -0.85 1.98 -9.19
CA ARG A 45 0.62 2.03 -9.25
C ARG A 45 1.12 3.12 -8.33
N VAL A 46 2.16 2.83 -7.56
CA VAL A 46 2.82 3.79 -6.68
C VAL A 46 4.30 3.51 -6.61
N GLN A 47 5.11 4.57 -6.60
CA GLN A 47 6.51 4.48 -6.23
C GLN A 47 6.66 4.77 -4.75
N LEU A 48 7.43 3.93 -4.07
CA LEU A 48 7.72 4.07 -2.66
C LEU A 48 9.24 4.09 -2.48
N HIS A 49 9.69 4.96 -1.58
CA HIS A 49 11.07 5.02 -1.15
C HIS A 49 11.11 4.85 0.37
N ALA A 50 11.75 3.77 0.80
CA ALA A 50 11.91 3.46 2.21
C ALA A 50 13.02 4.35 2.81
N GLY A 51 12.66 5.27 3.70
CA GLY A 51 13.64 6.08 4.43
C GLY A 51 14.53 5.27 5.37
N ALA A 52 15.53 5.92 5.95
CA ALA A 52 16.38 5.33 6.98
C ALA A 52 15.59 5.12 8.28
N GLY A 53 15.69 3.92 8.86
CA GLY A 53 15.04 3.58 10.13
C GLY A 53 15.00 2.07 10.35
N ARG A 54 15.25 1.61 11.58
CA ARG A 54 15.16 0.19 11.94
C ARG A 54 13.68 -0.19 12.02
N SER A 55 13.14 -0.84 10.98
CA SER A 55 12.06 -1.86 11.03
C SER A 55 11.27 -1.92 9.72
N ALA A 56 10.94 -3.15 9.32
CA ALA A 56 10.02 -3.54 8.25
C ALA A 56 8.95 -2.50 7.88
N TRP A 57 9.03 -1.94 6.67
CA TRP A 57 8.04 -1.03 6.10
C TRP A 57 6.93 -1.81 5.39
N ARG A 58 5.68 -1.49 5.68
CA ARG A 58 4.52 -2.03 4.94
C ARG A 58 3.83 -0.88 4.23
N ALA A 59 3.80 -0.92 2.90
CA ALA A 59 3.07 0.01 2.05
C ALA A 59 2.06 -0.77 1.21
N GLY A 60 0.77 -0.41 1.27
CA GLY A 60 -0.27 -1.15 0.57
C GLY A 60 -1.43 -0.32 0.11
N ALA A 61 -1.95 -0.70 -1.05
CA ALA A 61 -3.31 -0.35 -1.44
C ALA A 61 -4.28 -1.01 -0.47
N CYS A 62 -5.30 -0.28 -0.07
CA CYS A 62 -6.41 -0.81 0.70
C CYS A 62 -7.72 -0.46 0.02
N ARG A 63 -8.48 -1.48 -0.41
CA ARG A 63 -9.93 -1.34 -0.61
C ARG A 63 -10.56 -1.15 0.76
N ARG A 64 -11.08 0.05 1.02
CA ARG A 64 -11.79 0.38 2.27
C ARG A 64 -13.27 0.58 1.98
N ARG A 65 -14.12 -0.22 2.65
CA ARG A 65 -15.58 -0.02 2.69
C ARG A 65 -16.04 0.65 4.00
N ALA A 66 -15.31 0.44 5.09
CA ALA A 66 -15.56 0.98 6.43
C ALA A 66 -14.22 1.04 7.21
N PRO A 67 -14.10 1.78 8.33
CA PRO A 67 -12.84 1.90 9.10
C PRO A 67 -12.19 0.56 9.51
N GLN A 68 -12.97 -0.50 9.61
CA GLN A 68 -12.54 -1.80 10.13
C GLN A 68 -12.15 -2.80 9.03
N LEU A 69 -12.68 -2.67 7.82
CA LEU A 69 -12.49 -3.63 6.72
C LEU A 69 -11.43 -3.12 5.75
N ARG A 70 -10.23 -3.70 5.84
CA ARG A 70 -9.09 -3.36 4.99
C ARG A 70 -8.24 -4.57 4.63
N ARG A 71 -7.79 -4.57 3.39
CA ARG A 71 -6.68 -5.38 2.90
C ARG A 71 -5.49 -4.48 2.74
N VAL A 72 -4.33 -4.94 3.18
CA VAL A 72 -3.13 -4.14 3.05
C VAL A 72 -2.10 -5.03 2.38
N LEU A 73 -1.50 -4.56 1.30
CA LEU A 73 -0.25 -5.14 0.82
C LEU A 73 0.91 -4.50 1.59
N GLY A 74 2.05 -5.16 1.73
CA GLY A 74 3.22 -4.48 2.24
C GLY A 74 4.44 -5.38 2.31
N LEU A 75 5.61 -4.75 2.43
CA LEU A 75 6.85 -5.47 2.63
C LEU A 75 7.15 -5.71 4.11
N ARG A 76 7.99 -6.69 4.38
CA ARG A 76 8.39 -7.06 5.73
C ARG A 76 9.72 -7.79 5.66
N SER A 77 10.74 -7.22 6.33
CA SER A 77 12.06 -7.83 6.48
C SER A 77 12.75 -8.17 5.15
N ASP A 78 12.61 -9.39 4.65
CA ASP A 78 13.17 -9.98 3.43
C ASP A 78 12.08 -10.53 2.49
N HIS A 79 10.82 -10.32 2.87
CA HIS A 79 9.65 -10.80 2.16
C HIS A 79 8.72 -9.64 1.81
N TRP A 80 7.82 -9.90 0.88
CA TRP A 80 6.67 -9.05 0.61
C TRP A 80 5.40 -9.86 0.74
N ALA A 81 4.31 -9.23 1.18
CA ALA A 81 3.14 -9.93 1.70
C ALA A 81 1.81 -9.20 1.45
N VAL A 82 0.72 -9.97 1.34
CA VAL A 82 -0.68 -9.52 1.42
C VAL A 82 -1.26 -9.93 2.78
N PRO A 83 -1.16 -9.11 3.84
CA PRO A 83 -1.89 -9.37 5.09
C PRO A 83 -3.38 -8.96 5.02
N GLU A 84 -4.26 -9.85 5.48
CA GLU A 84 -5.58 -9.47 5.98
C GLU A 84 -5.41 -8.84 7.39
N HIS A 85 -5.87 -7.60 7.59
CA HIS A 85 -5.67 -6.93 8.88
C HIS A 85 -6.44 -7.57 10.04
N ILE A 86 -7.56 -8.23 9.75
CA ILE A 86 -8.43 -8.85 10.78
C ILE A 86 -7.99 -10.29 11.06
N LYS A 87 -7.34 -10.96 10.10
CA LYS A 87 -6.90 -12.36 10.15
C LYS A 87 -5.44 -12.49 9.74
N PRO A 88 -4.48 -12.12 10.62
CA PRO A 88 -3.06 -12.16 10.31
C PRO A 88 -2.53 -13.56 9.92
N GLU A 89 -3.32 -14.62 10.11
CA GLU A 89 -3.08 -15.98 9.62
C GLU A 89 -3.23 -16.15 8.10
N ARG A 90 -3.93 -15.24 7.41
CA ARG A 90 -4.08 -15.25 5.94
C ARG A 90 -3.07 -14.29 5.30
N ILE A 91 -1.82 -14.75 5.19
CA ILE A 91 -0.74 -14.03 4.52
C ILE A 91 -0.25 -14.85 3.33
N THR A 92 -0.43 -14.30 2.12
CA THR A 92 0.37 -14.74 0.96
C THR A 92 1.64 -13.89 0.93
N SER A 93 2.80 -14.53 0.84
CA SER A 93 4.10 -13.84 0.79
C SER A 93 5.08 -14.51 -0.14
N ALA A 94 5.99 -13.73 -0.72
CA ALA A 94 7.13 -14.24 -1.47
C ALA A 94 8.42 -13.52 -1.03
N PRO A 95 9.61 -14.15 -1.22
CA PRO A 95 10.88 -13.48 -0.97
C PRO A 95 11.07 -12.33 -1.97
N PHE A 96 11.59 -11.21 -1.46
CA PHE A 96 11.99 -10.06 -2.26
C PHE A 96 13.08 -9.32 -1.48
N ALA A 97 14.33 -9.43 -1.95
CA ALA A 97 15.45 -8.74 -1.35
C ALA A 97 15.28 -7.23 -1.60
N TRP A 98 15.06 -6.46 -0.54
CA TRP A 98 14.96 -5.01 -0.61
C TRP A 98 15.93 -4.37 0.38
N THR A 99 16.25 -3.12 0.14
CA THR A 99 17.24 -2.34 0.89
C THR A 99 16.69 -0.95 1.22
N HIS A 100 17.10 -0.42 2.37
CA HIS A 100 16.76 0.96 2.74
C HIS A 100 17.39 1.95 1.75
N GLY A 101 16.76 3.10 1.58
CA GLY A 101 17.23 4.15 0.66
C GLY A 101 17.05 3.80 -0.83
N HIS A 102 16.39 2.69 -1.15
CA HIS A 102 16.06 2.32 -2.51
C HIS A 102 14.58 2.57 -2.80
N SER A 103 14.30 2.84 -4.07
CA SER A 103 12.94 3.07 -4.56
C SER A 103 12.40 1.80 -5.21
N TYR A 104 11.12 1.52 -4.95
CA TYR A 104 10.41 0.39 -5.51
C TYR A 104 9.11 0.88 -6.16
N THR A 105 8.75 0.27 -7.28
CA THR A 105 7.42 0.43 -7.88
C THR A 105 6.55 -0.72 -7.45
N LEU A 106 5.42 -0.38 -6.84
CA LEU A 106 4.38 -1.32 -6.45
C LEU A 106 3.17 -1.13 -7.37
N THR A 107 2.76 -2.22 -8.02
CA THR A 107 1.54 -2.28 -8.83
C THR A 107 0.58 -3.27 -8.19
N ILE A 108 -0.66 -2.86 -7.94
CA ILE A 108 -1.71 -3.68 -7.36
C ILE A 108 -2.93 -3.62 -8.26
N THR A 109 -3.28 -4.75 -8.87
CA THR A 109 -4.49 -4.93 -9.65
C THR A 109 -5.51 -5.66 -8.82
N ALA A 110 -6.62 -5.00 -8.54
CA ALA A 110 -7.74 -5.58 -7.84
C ALA A 110 -8.84 -5.86 -8.88
N LYS A 111 -9.20 -7.14 -9.07
CA LYS A 111 -10.19 -7.60 -10.05
C LYS A 111 -11.12 -8.64 -9.44
N GLY A 112 -12.39 -8.30 -9.25
CA GLY A 112 -13.34 -9.15 -8.53
C GLY A 112 -12.83 -9.46 -7.11
N SER A 113 -12.71 -10.75 -6.80
CA SER A 113 -12.17 -11.27 -5.53
C SER A 113 -10.65 -11.43 -5.50
N THR A 114 -9.97 -11.23 -6.63
CA THR A 114 -8.52 -11.48 -6.76
C THR A 114 -7.74 -10.17 -6.68
N LEU A 115 -6.62 -10.22 -5.95
CA LEU A 115 -5.58 -9.21 -5.95
C LEU A 115 -4.34 -9.79 -6.60
N HIS A 116 -3.87 -9.14 -7.66
CA HIS A 116 -2.52 -9.34 -8.18
C HIS A 116 -1.66 -8.19 -7.72
N ALA A 117 -0.50 -8.51 -7.19
CA ALA A 117 0.47 -7.54 -6.80
C ALA A 117 1.80 -7.83 -7.50
N GLU A 118 2.50 -6.77 -7.83
CA GLU A 118 3.83 -6.80 -8.41
C GLU A 118 4.68 -5.75 -7.70
N ILE A 119 5.90 -6.12 -7.35
CA ILE A 119 6.92 -5.18 -6.91
C ILE A 119 8.17 -5.33 -7.77
N THR A 120 8.77 -4.19 -8.13
CA THR A 120 10.03 -4.14 -8.85
C THR A 120 10.88 -2.93 -8.45
N ASP A 121 12.20 -3.06 -8.50
CA ASP A 121 13.18 -1.96 -8.46
C ASP A 121 13.78 -1.65 -9.85
N GLY A 122 13.33 -2.34 -10.90
CA GLY A 122 13.89 -2.27 -12.25
C GLY A 122 14.85 -3.41 -12.59
N GLU A 123 15.42 -4.09 -11.59
CA GLU A 123 16.32 -5.25 -11.77
C GLU A 123 15.66 -6.55 -11.31
N GLN A 124 15.09 -6.53 -10.11
CA GLN A 124 14.29 -7.60 -9.54
C GLN A 124 12.81 -7.30 -9.73
N THR A 125 12.02 -8.33 -10.05
CA THR A 125 10.56 -8.25 -10.05
C THR A 125 10.01 -9.46 -9.31
N GLN A 126 8.97 -9.26 -8.50
CA GLN A 126 8.25 -10.36 -7.88
C GLN A 126 6.74 -10.14 -7.92
N ARG A 127 6.00 -11.25 -8.05
CA ARG A 127 4.53 -11.25 -8.16
C ARG A 127 3.87 -12.17 -7.13
N LEU A 128 2.72 -11.75 -6.65
CA LEU A 128 1.83 -12.53 -5.81
C LEU A 128 0.43 -12.36 -6.34
N GLU A 129 -0.29 -13.46 -6.25
CA GLU A 129 -1.71 -13.52 -6.48
C GLU A 129 -2.37 -14.00 -5.21
N TRP A 130 -3.51 -13.41 -4.90
CA TRP A 130 -4.28 -13.79 -3.75
C TRP A 130 -5.76 -13.60 -4.03
N THR A 131 -6.55 -14.62 -3.72
CA THR A 131 -8.00 -14.60 -3.82
C THR A 131 -8.58 -14.48 -2.42
N ASP A 132 -9.48 -13.51 -2.22
CA ASP A 132 -10.23 -13.43 -0.97
C ASP A 132 -11.54 -14.24 -1.05
N ASP A 133 -11.77 -15.07 -0.05
CA ASP A 133 -13.00 -15.84 0.12
C ASP A 133 -14.18 -14.97 0.61
N ASP A 134 -13.91 -13.82 1.23
CA ASP A 134 -14.87 -12.78 1.62
C ASP A 134 -14.51 -11.44 0.94
N PRO A 135 -14.78 -11.28 -0.36
CA PRO A 135 -14.19 -10.19 -1.15
C PRO A 135 -14.76 -8.78 -0.88
N LEU A 136 -13.83 -7.91 -0.47
CA LEU A 136 -13.59 -6.51 -0.79
C LEU A 136 -13.97 -6.07 -2.20
N LEU A 137 -15.21 -6.15 -2.68
CA LEU A 137 -15.53 -5.87 -4.09
C LEU A 137 -15.47 -4.39 -4.50
N ARG A 138 -15.47 -3.48 -3.53
CA ARG A 138 -15.37 -2.03 -3.77
C ARG A 138 -14.58 -1.32 -2.69
N GLY A 139 -13.94 -0.20 -3.04
CA GLY A 139 -13.33 0.69 -2.08
C GLY A 139 -12.33 1.67 -2.68
N GLN A 140 -11.96 2.63 -1.84
CA GLN A 140 -10.89 3.61 -2.09
C GLN A 140 -9.52 2.93 -2.25
N ILE A 141 -8.48 3.70 -2.56
CA ILE A 141 -7.08 3.29 -2.35
C ILE A 141 -6.55 3.85 -1.04
N GLY A 142 -5.48 3.22 -0.53
CA GLY A 142 -4.80 3.64 0.67
C GLY A 142 -3.29 3.63 0.47
N LEU A 143 -2.59 4.41 1.30
CA LEU A 143 -1.17 4.31 1.56
C LEU A 143 -0.97 4.11 3.06
N CYS A 144 0.03 3.33 3.42
CA CYS A 144 0.35 3.09 4.81
C CYS A 144 1.85 3.05 5.07
N ALA A 145 2.22 3.37 6.31
CA ALA A 145 3.55 3.20 6.87
C ALA A 145 3.42 2.55 8.25
N TRP A 146 4.46 1.85 8.72
CA TRP A 146 4.38 1.04 9.96
C TRP A 146 5.66 1.11 10.78
N ASN A 147 5.58 0.77 12.06
CA ASN A 147 6.73 0.49 12.93
C ASN A 147 7.77 1.62 12.98
N ASN A 148 7.29 2.85 13.19
CA ASN A 148 8.14 4.04 13.26
C ASN A 148 8.95 4.27 11.96
N SER A 149 8.47 3.73 10.82
CA SER A 149 9.08 3.99 9.52
C SER A 149 8.75 5.40 9.04
N HIS A 150 9.59 5.87 8.12
CA HIS A 150 9.31 7.00 7.26
C HIS A 150 9.31 6.50 5.83
N THR A 151 8.18 6.63 5.15
CA THR A 151 8.03 6.20 3.75
C THR A 151 7.61 7.39 2.91
N ARG A 152 8.30 7.55 1.79
CA ARG A 152 8.02 8.57 0.78
C ARG A 152 7.27 7.91 -0.37
N PHE A 153 6.14 8.48 -0.78
CA PHE A 153 5.32 8.00 -1.89
C PHE A 153 5.32 9.01 -3.03
N THR A 154 5.59 8.54 -4.24
CA THR A 154 5.58 9.32 -5.48
C THR A 154 4.80 8.57 -6.56
N ALA A 155 4.46 9.28 -7.64
CA ALA A 155 3.85 8.70 -8.85
C ALA A 155 2.63 7.80 -8.58
N VAL A 156 1.78 8.19 -7.62
CA VAL A 156 0.53 7.48 -7.32
C VAL A 156 -0.43 7.66 -8.51
N SER A 157 -0.84 6.57 -9.12
CA SER A 157 -1.84 6.57 -10.20
C SER A 157 -2.79 5.40 -10.08
N VAL A 158 -4.05 5.63 -10.46
CA VAL A 158 -5.10 4.61 -10.47
C VAL A 158 -5.75 4.60 -11.85
N GLN A 159 -5.94 3.40 -12.39
CA GLN A 159 -6.59 3.20 -13.69
C GLN A 159 -7.64 2.09 -13.58
N PRO A 160 -8.79 2.19 -14.26
CA PRO A 160 -9.73 1.08 -14.36
C PRO A 160 -9.08 -0.14 -15.01
N VAL A 161 -9.44 -1.34 -14.57
CA VAL A 161 -9.09 -2.56 -15.31
C VAL A 161 -10.00 -2.63 -16.53
N SER A 162 -9.43 -2.67 -17.74
CA SER A 162 -10.19 -2.85 -18.97
C SER A 162 -11.00 -4.14 -18.93
N LYS A 163 -12.23 -4.09 -19.42
CA LYS A 163 -13.11 -5.26 -19.57
C LYS A 163 -12.55 -6.25 -20.59
#